data_AF-A0A173L0T1-F1
#
_entry.id   AF-A0A173L0T1-F1
#
_cell.length_a   1.000
_cell.length_b   1.000
_cell.length_c   1.000
_cell.angle_alpha   90.00
_cell.angle_beta   90.00
_cell.angle_gamma   90.00
#
_symmetry.space_group_name_H-M   'P 1'
#
loop_
_entity.id
_entity.type
_entity.pdbx_description
1 polymer ?
#
loop_
_entity_poly.entity_id
_entity_poly.type
_entity_poly.pdbx_seq_one_letter_code
_entity_poly.pdbx_strand_id
1 'polypeptide(L)'
;MQPPSEQSGDLRNELRDDAQKLTSSATERLHSEAEQRKGPAVEQARSVASALDRAAQDLGGGKSPAWLKSLFEQGAAQIQQLADAVEQKDSRELVEDIRQIARNNPTTFLATCAAAGFAASRIFRAEPSNMPATASTPVSGGNFQPASNQWSPATSGFGGVS
;
A
#
# COMPACT_ATOMS: atom_id res chain seq x y z
N MET A 1 -48.41 4.83 8.20
CA MET A 1 -46.99 4.54 8.48
C MET A 1 -46.19 5.81 8.18
N GLN A 2 -45.69 6.49 9.21
CA GLN A 2 -44.85 7.69 9.07
C GLN A 2 -43.38 7.25 9.14
N PRO A 3 -42.51 7.66 8.20
CA PRO A 3 -41.11 7.29 8.24
C PRO A 3 -40.32 8.14 9.27
N PRO A 4 -39.29 7.56 9.92
CA PRO A 4 -38.47 8.21 10.95
C PRO A 4 -37.43 9.15 10.34
N SER A 5 -37.73 10.44 10.24
CA SER A 5 -36.77 11.47 9.83
C SER A 5 -35.92 12.03 10.97
N GLU A 6 -36.27 11.76 12.24
CA GLU A 6 -35.57 12.33 13.41
C GLU A 6 -34.28 11.57 13.77
N GLN A 7 -34.29 10.22 13.80
CA GLN A 7 -33.10 9.42 14.16
C GLN A 7 -31.92 9.56 13.19
N SER A 8 -32.19 9.93 11.93
CA SER A 8 -31.16 10.08 10.91
C SER A 8 -30.38 11.39 11.03
N GLY A 9 -30.95 12.42 11.66
CA GLY A 9 -30.30 13.71 11.84
C GLY A 9 -29.25 13.68 12.94
N ASP A 10 -29.60 13.09 14.08
CA ASP A 10 -28.74 13.02 15.27
C ASP A 10 -27.48 12.19 15.00
N LEU A 11 -27.64 10.99 14.42
CA LEU A 11 -26.51 10.11 14.09
C LEU A 11 -25.51 10.77 13.11
N ARG A 12 -26.02 11.56 12.16
CA ARG A 12 -25.17 12.27 11.19
C ARG A 12 -24.39 13.42 11.84
N ASN A 13 -25.02 14.14 12.78
CA ASN A 13 -24.37 15.22 13.50
C ASN A 13 -23.32 14.68 14.47
N GLU A 14 -23.63 13.62 15.20
CA GLU A 14 -22.69 12.96 16.12
C GLU A 14 -21.47 12.43 15.36
N LEU A 15 -21.69 11.70 14.26
CA LEU A 15 -20.61 11.19 13.42
C LEU A 15 -19.74 12.30 12.83
N ARG A 16 -20.35 13.45 12.49
CA ARG A 16 -19.61 14.60 11.96
C ARG A 16 -18.76 15.28 13.04
N ASP A 17 -19.28 15.41 14.24
CA ASP A 17 -18.56 15.99 15.37
C ASP A 17 -17.35 15.12 15.76
N ASP A 18 -17.54 13.80 15.83
CA ASP A 18 -16.46 12.84 16.07
C ASP A 18 -15.41 12.87 14.95
N ALA A 19 -15.85 12.87 13.69
CA ALA A 19 -14.93 12.98 12.55
C ALA A 19 -14.12 14.28 12.57
N GLN A 20 -14.73 15.41 12.95
CA GLN A 20 -14.05 16.69 13.05
C GLN A 20 -13.02 16.71 14.17
N LYS A 21 -13.34 16.16 15.35
CA LYS A 21 -12.41 16.03 16.48
C LYS A 21 -11.22 15.12 16.15
N LEU A 22 -11.49 13.96 15.53
CA LEU A 22 -10.46 13.02 15.09
C LEU A 22 -9.55 13.66 14.04
N THR A 23 -10.14 14.35 13.04
CA THR A 23 -9.38 15.03 11.98
C THR A 23 -8.49 16.13 12.56
N SER A 24 -9.03 17.00 13.42
CA SER A 24 -8.26 18.08 14.04
C SER A 24 -7.08 17.55 14.85
N SER A 25 -7.32 16.49 15.64
CA SER A 25 -6.28 15.86 16.45
C SER A 25 -5.20 15.19 15.60
N ALA A 26 -5.57 14.56 14.50
CA ALA A 26 -4.65 13.95 13.56
C ALA A 26 -3.81 15.02 12.83
N THR A 27 -4.43 16.12 12.40
CA THR A 27 -3.75 17.24 11.74
C THR A 27 -2.73 17.91 12.67
N GLU A 28 -3.08 18.18 13.92
CA GLU A 28 -2.17 18.78 14.91
C GLU A 28 -0.91 17.92 15.13
N ARG A 29 -1.11 16.59 15.28
CA ARG A 29 -0.01 15.63 15.45
C ARG A 29 0.84 15.49 14.20
N LEU A 30 0.22 15.41 13.03
CA LEU A 30 0.91 15.36 11.75
C LEU A 30 1.76 16.61 11.53
N HIS A 31 1.23 17.79 11.82
CA HIS A 31 1.97 19.05 11.67
C HIS A 31 3.20 19.08 12.59
N SER A 32 3.00 18.72 13.87
CA SER A 32 4.07 18.65 14.88
C SER A 32 5.19 17.66 14.53
N GLU A 33 4.83 16.49 13.97
CA GLU A 33 5.80 15.46 13.54
C GLU A 33 6.46 15.80 12.19
N ALA A 34 5.71 16.41 11.26
CA ALA A 34 6.18 16.76 9.93
C ALA A 34 7.21 17.89 9.94
N GLU A 35 7.21 18.76 10.94
CA GLU A 35 8.28 19.74 11.14
C GLU A 35 9.59 19.09 11.63
N GLN A 36 9.50 17.97 12.36
CA GLN A 36 10.66 17.32 12.98
C GLN A 36 11.32 16.24 12.09
N ARG A 37 10.64 15.73 11.05
CA ARG A 37 11.09 14.56 10.27
C ARG A 37 11.29 14.78 8.76
N LYS A 38 11.60 16.01 8.32
CA LYS A 38 11.76 16.32 6.87
C LYS A 38 13.01 15.72 6.21
N GLY A 39 14.08 15.43 6.96
CA GLY A 39 15.37 14.95 6.43
C GLY A 39 15.39 13.54 5.80
N PRO A 40 14.83 12.49 6.43
CA PRO A 40 14.93 11.11 5.94
C PRO A 40 13.88 10.67 4.90
N ALA A 41 12.89 11.51 4.57
CA ALA A 41 11.80 11.14 3.67
C ALA A 41 12.21 11.06 2.19
N VAL A 42 13.23 11.82 1.78
CA VAL A 42 13.66 11.91 0.38
C VAL A 42 14.30 10.61 -0.11
N GLU A 43 15.09 9.94 0.74
CA GLU A 43 15.77 8.68 0.36
C GLU A 43 14.76 7.53 0.22
N GLN A 44 13.75 7.51 1.08
CA GLN A 44 12.65 6.53 1.00
C GLN A 44 11.81 6.76 -0.27
N ALA A 45 11.51 8.02 -0.60
CA ALA A 45 10.79 8.36 -1.83
C ALA A 45 11.58 7.93 -3.08
N ARG A 46 12.90 8.11 -3.09
CA ARG A 46 13.76 7.72 -4.22
C ARG A 46 13.80 6.20 -4.42
N SER A 47 13.85 5.43 -3.33
CA SER A 47 13.79 3.97 -3.38
C SER A 47 12.45 3.48 -3.95
N VAL A 48 11.33 4.05 -3.48
CA VAL A 48 9.99 3.71 -3.99
C VAL A 48 9.84 4.07 -5.47
N ALA A 49 10.29 5.27 -5.87
CA ALA A 49 10.27 5.68 -7.28
C ALA A 49 11.07 4.73 -8.17
N SER A 50 12.25 4.29 -7.74
CA SER A 50 13.06 3.34 -8.50
C SER A 50 12.42 1.95 -8.62
N ALA A 51 11.69 1.49 -7.61
CA ALA A 51 10.96 0.23 -7.66
C ALA A 51 9.73 0.32 -8.59
N LEU A 52 9.00 1.44 -8.55
CA LEU A 52 7.89 1.71 -9.45
C LEU A 52 8.35 1.81 -10.91
N ASP A 53 9.47 2.49 -11.18
CA ASP A 53 10.03 2.63 -12.54
C ASP A 53 10.37 1.26 -13.14
N ARG A 54 11.01 0.39 -12.37
CA ARG A 54 11.31 -0.99 -12.79
C ARG A 54 10.04 -1.80 -13.07
N ALA A 55 9.03 -1.68 -12.21
CA ALA A 55 7.75 -2.37 -12.41
C ALA A 55 7.01 -1.84 -13.65
N ALA A 56 7.05 -0.53 -13.89
CA ALA A 56 6.44 0.09 -15.06
C ALA A 56 7.11 -0.35 -16.37
N GLN A 57 8.45 -0.48 -16.39
CA GLN A 57 9.19 -1.02 -17.53
C GLN A 57 8.81 -2.48 -17.82
N ASP A 58 8.56 -3.29 -16.79
CA ASP A 58 8.14 -4.69 -16.93
C ASP A 58 6.71 -4.80 -17.50
N LEU A 59 5.79 -3.93 -17.05
CA LEU A 59 4.41 -3.87 -17.56
C LEU A 59 4.30 -3.32 -18.99
N GLY A 60 5.18 -2.39 -19.38
CA GLY A 60 5.16 -1.75 -20.71
C GLY A 60 5.66 -2.63 -21.86
N GLY A 61 6.37 -3.73 -21.56
CA GLY A 61 6.95 -4.64 -22.57
C GLY A 61 5.94 -5.61 -23.21
N GLY A 62 4.76 -5.76 -22.63
CA GLY A 62 3.74 -6.73 -23.05
C GLY A 62 2.64 -6.11 -23.91
N LYS A 63 2.78 -6.22 -25.24
CA LYS A 63 1.74 -6.13 -26.30
C LYS A 63 0.33 -5.74 -25.80
N SER A 64 0.17 -4.46 -25.47
CA SER A 64 -1.05 -3.93 -24.86
C SER A 64 -2.19 -3.84 -25.88
N PRO A 65 -3.42 -4.21 -25.51
CA PRO A 65 -4.59 -4.07 -26.38
C PRO A 65 -4.83 -2.62 -26.80
N ALA A 66 -5.39 -2.39 -27.99
CA ALA A 66 -5.68 -1.04 -28.49
C ALA A 66 -6.61 -0.23 -27.56
N TRP A 67 -7.56 -0.88 -26.87
CA TRP A 67 -8.42 -0.23 -25.87
C TRP A 67 -7.63 0.29 -24.67
N LEU A 68 -6.56 -0.41 -24.29
CA LEU A 68 -5.70 -0.01 -23.19
C LEU A 68 -4.86 1.20 -23.57
N LYS A 69 -4.41 1.28 -24.84
CA LYS A 69 -3.72 2.46 -25.36
C LYS A 69 -4.61 3.71 -25.33
N SER A 70 -5.87 3.61 -25.78
CA SER A 70 -6.80 4.75 -25.70
C SER A 70 -7.12 5.16 -24.27
N LEU A 71 -7.27 4.20 -23.35
CA LEU A 71 -7.46 4.50 -21.93
C LEU A 71 -6.22 5.19 -21.33
N PHE A 72 -5.02 4.78 -21.76
CA PHE A 72 -3.77 5.37 -21.33
C PHE A 72 -3.57 6.78 -21.89
N GLU A 73 -3.91 7.01 -23.16
CA GLU A 73 -3.89 8.35 -23.78
C GLU A 73 -4.89 9.30 -23.09
N GLN A 74 -6.09 8.83 -22.77
CA GLN A 74 -7.08 9.60 -22.01
C GLN A 74 -6.60 9.88 -20.58
N GLY A 75 -6.00 8.90 -19.91
CA GLY A 75 -5.39 9.06 -18.60
C GLY A 75 -4.23 10.05 -18.63
N ALA A 76 -3.36 9.98 -19.65
CA ALA A 76 -2.23 10.87 -19.81
C ALA A 76 -2.66 12.34 -19.97
N ALA A 77 -3.72 12.59 -20.75
CA ALA A 77 -4.27 13.94 -20.91
C ALA A 77 -4.80 14.51 -19.57
N GLN A 78 -5.48 13.69 -18.77
CA GLN A 78 -5.94 14.06 -17.43
C GLN A 78 -4.78 14.33 -16.46
N ILE A 79 -3.73 13.50 -16.51
CA ILE A 79 -2.52 13.68 -15.69
C ILE A 79 -1.79 14.95 -16.09
N GLN A 80 -1.73 15.30 -17.37
CA GLN A 80 -1.07 16.51 -17.84
C GLN A 80 -1.82 17.76 -17.36
N GLN A 81 -3.15 17.77 -17.42
CA GLN A 81 -3.96 18.86 -16.84
C GLN A 81 -3.72 19.02 -15.33
N LEU A 82 -3.58 17.92 -14.60
CA LEU A 82 -3.21 17.95 -13.19
C LEU A 82 -1.79 18.49 -12.97
N ALA A 83 -0.84 18.12 -13.83
CA ALA A 83 0.54 18.60 -13.75
C ALA A 83 0.61 20.11 -14.02
N ASP A 84 -0.10 20.60 -15.04
CA ASP A 84 -0.24 22.02 -15.35
C ASP A 84 -0.88 22.79 -14.18
N ALA A 85 -1.93 22.25 -13.55
CA ALA A 85 -2.57 22.84 -12.38
C ALA A 85 -1.64 22.91 -11.15
N VAL A 86 -0.80 21.89 -10.94
CA VAL A 86 0.20 21.84 -9.87
C VAL A 86 1.35 22.82 -10.16
N GLU A 87 1.80 22.90 -11.41
CA GLU A 87 2.88 23.79 -11.85
C GLU A 87 2.46 25.27 -11.81
N GLN A 88 1.21 25.56 -12.17
CA GLN A 88 0.61 26.90 -12.04
C GLN A 88 0.21 27.27 -10.60
N LYS A 89 0.42 26.37 -9.62
CA LYS A 89 0.18 26.62 -8.19
C LYS A 89 -1.29 26.93 -7.85
N ASP A 90 -2.24 26.58 -8.70
CA ASP A 90 -3.68 26.78 -8.46
C ASP A 90 -4.26 25.68 -7.56
N SER A 91 -3.73 25.63 -6.33
CA SER A 91 -4.24 24.81 -5.23
C SER A 91 -5.72 25.07 -4.93
N ARG A 92 -6.21 26.28 -5.23
CA ARG A 92 -7.61 26.64 -5.05
C ARG A 92 -8.52 25.92 -6.05
N GLU A 93 -8.06 25.73 -7.28
CA GLU A 93 -8.80 25.03 -8.33
C GLU A 93 -8.85 23.52 -8.03
N LEU A 94 -7.73 22.93 -7.61
CA LEU A 94 -7.68 21.53 -7.18
C LEU A 94 -8.65 21.20 -6.03
N VAL A 95 -8.76 22.08 -5.04
CA VAL A 95 -9.71 21.91 -3.93
C VAL A 95 -11.15 22.01 -4.41
N GLU A 96 -11.43 22.92 -5.34
CA GLU A 96 -12.78 23.09 -5.88
C GLU A 96 -13.21 21.88 -6.73
N ASP A 97 -12.31 21.30 -7.52
CA ASP A 97 -12.58 20.07 -8.28
C ASP A 97 -12.88 18.88 -7.37
N ILE A 98 -12.09 18.69 -6.31
CA ILE A 98 -12.34 17.64 -5.31
C ILE A 98 -13.69 17.86 -4.63
N ARG A 99 -14.03 19.12 -4.30
CA ARG A 99 -15.31 19.49 -3.70
C ARG A 99 -16.48 19.23 -4.64
N GLN A 100 -16.29 19.48 -5.94
CA GLN A 100 -17.25 19.20 -6.98
C GLN A 100 -17.50 17.69 -7.09
N ILE A 101 -16.45 16.87 -7.13
CA ILE A 101 -16.57 15.40 -7.15
C ILE A 101 -17.32 14.88 -5.91
N ALA A 102 -16.99 15.39 -4.73
CA ALA A 102 -17.65 15.02 -3.48
C ALA A 102 -19.15 15.36 -3.45
N ARG A 103 -19.54 16.52 -4.02
CA ARG A 103 -20.95 16.93 -4.12
C ARG A 103 -21.71 16.21 -5.24
N ASN A 104 -21.05 15.94 -6.36
CA ASN A 104 -21.70 15.40 -7.56
C ASN A 104 -21.87 13.88 -7.48
N ASN A 105 -20.91 13.16 -6.88
CA ASN A 105 -20.93 11.70 -6.73
C ASN A 105 -20.35 11.25 -5.38
N PRO A 106 -21.13 11.35 -4.28
CA PRO A 106 -20.66 11.02 -2.93
C PRO A 106 -20.19 9.55 -2.81
N THR A 107 -20.80 8.62 -3.54
CA THR A 107 -20.41 7.20 -3.52
C THR A 107 -19.02 6.97 -4.09
N THR A 108 -18.68 7.60 -5.21
CA THR A 108 -17.35 7.47 -5.84
C THR A 108 -16.28 8.06 -4.96
N PHE A 109 -16.54 9.24 -4.37
CA PHE A 109 -15.61 9.86 -3.43
C PHE A 109 -15.33 8.94 -2.23
N LEU A 110 -16.38 8.41 -1.59
CA LEU A 110 -16.23 7.49 -0.46
C LEU A 110 -15.51 6.18 -0.86
N ALA A 111 -15.81 5.62 -2.03
CA ALA A 111 -15.15 4.42 -2.53
C ALA A 111 -13.65 4.65 -2.75
N THR A 112 -13.27 5.76 -3.37
CA THR A 112 -11.88 6.14 -3.60
C THR A 112 -11.15 6.39 -2.27
N CYS A 113 -11.75 7.12 -1.34
CA CYS A 113 -11.16 7.35 -0.01
C CYS A 113 -11.01 6.05 0.77
N ALA A 114 -11.99 5.15 0.74
CA ALA A 114 -11.91 3.86 1.40
C ALA A 114 -10.83 2.97 0.78
N ALA A 115 -10.74 2.91 -0.56
CA ALA A 115 -9.70 2.17 -1.27
C ALA A 115 -8.30 2.73 -0.94
N ALA A 116 -8.14 4.05 -0.96
CA ALA A 116 -6.89 4.72 -0.60
C ALA A 116 -6.52 4.45 0.87
N GLY A 117 -7.48 4.56 1.80
CA GLY A 117 -7.29 4.27 3.22
C GLY A 117 -6.91 2.82 3.49
N PHE A 118 -7.52 1.87 2.77
CA PHE A 118 -7.16 0.45 2.85
C PHE A 118 -5.77 0.18 2.28
N ALA A 119 -5.44 0.76 1.13
CA ALA A 119 -4.11 0.63 0.54
C ALA A 119 -3.04 1.21 1.48
N ALA A 120 -3.28 2.39 2.04
CA ALA A 120 -2.41 3.00 3.04
C ALA A 120 -2.27 2.13 4.30
N SER A 121 -3.37 1.57 4.80
CA SER A 121 -3.35 0.63 5.94
C SER A 121 -2.54 -0.62 5.63
N ARG A 122 -2.60 -1.11 4.39
CA ARG A 122 -1.85 -2.29 3.96
C ARG A 122 -0.36 -2.00 3.85
N ILE A 123 0.04 -0.81 3.39
CA ILE A 123 1.44 -0.36 3.38
C ILE A 123 1.94 -0.14 4.80
N PHE A 124 1.12 0.48 5.67
CA PHE A 124 1.46 0.72 7.08
C PHE A 124 1.62 -0.58 7.88
N ARG A 125 0.84 -1.62 7.55
CA ARG A 125 0.91 -2.95 8.21
C ARG A 125 1.88 -3.91 7.52
N ALA A 126 2.31 -3.61 6.31
CA ALA A 126 3.43 -4.30 5.66
C ALA A 126 4.73 -3.78 6.28
N GLU A 127 4.97 -4.11 7.55
CA GLU A 127 6.32 -4.01 8.08
C GLU A 127 7.19 -4.97 7.26
N PRO A 128 8.27 -4.49 6.62
CA PRO A 128 9.21 -5.36 5.95
C PRO A 128 9.96 -6.17 7.01
N SER A 129 9.37 -7.30 7.42
CA SER A 129 10.14 -8.44 7.92
C SER A 129 10.84 -9.12 6.74
N ASN A 130 11.65 -8.35 6.03
CA ASN A 130 12.62 -8.89 5.11
C ASN A 130 13.97 -8.44 5.64
N MET A 131 14.42 -9.12 6.70
CA MET A 131 15.85 -9.37 6.79
C MET A 131 16.19 -10.18 5.54
N PRO A 132 16.96 -9.67 4.58
CA PRO A 132 17.84 -10.58 3.89
C PRO A 132 18.78 -11.10 4.99
N ALA A 133 18.49 -12.29 5.50
CA ALA A 133 19.57 -13.19 5.85
C ALA A 133 20.33 -13.42 4.53
N THR A 134 21.13 -12.43 4.13
CA THR A 134 22.29 -12.67 3.30
C THR A 134 23.14 -13.54 4.20
N ALA A 135 22.88 -14.84 4.14
CA ALA A 135 23.85 -15.86 4.44
C ALA A 135 25.02 -15.53 3.52
N SER A 136 25.90 -14.66 4.00
CA SER A 136 27.28 -14.63 3.57
C SER A 136 27.74 -16.06 3.79
N THR A 137 27.75 -16.88 2.75
CA THR A 137 28.50 -18.12 2.74
C THR A 137 29.96 -17.69 2.84
N PRO A 138 30.66 -17.84 3.98
CA PRO A 138 32.10 -17.82 3.94
C PRO A 138 32.49 -18.99 3.04
N VAL A 139 33.18 -18.68 1.95
CA VAL A 139 33.97 -19.66 1.21
C VAL A 139 34.94 -20.29 2.20
N SER A 140 34.62 -21.49 2.69
CA SER A 140 35.50 -22.27 3.54
C SER A 140 35.79 -23.58 2.81
N GLY A 141 36.81 -23.53 1.95
CA GLY A 141 37.46 -24.73 1.46
C GLY A 141 38.00 -25.53 2.65
N GLY A 142 37.59 -26.78 2.75
CA GLY A 142 38.01 -27.66 3.83
C GLY A 142 36.97 -28.75 4.10
N ASN A 143 37.06 -29.83 3.32
CA ASN A 143 36.24 -31.02 3.47
C ASN A 143 36.58 -31.70 4.82
N PHE A 144 35.74 -31.49 5.84
CA PHE A 144 35.82 -32.23 7.11
C PHE A 144 34.61 -33.14 7.26
N GLN A 145 34.90 -34.42 7.35
CA GLN A 145 33.97 -35.53 7.43
C GLN A 145 33.97 -36.07 8.88
N PRO A 146 32.81 -36.15 9.56
CA PRO A 146 32.71 -36.99 10.76
C PRO A 146 31.64 -38.09 10.65
N ALA A 147 32.13 -39.31 10.93
CA ALA A 147 31.52 -40.56 11.38
C ALA A 147 30.01 -40.83 11.17
N SER A 148 29.75 -41.90 10.42
CA SER A 148 28.47 -42.58 10.27
C SER A 148 28.03 -43.30 11.55
N ASN A 149 26.97 -42.83 12.20
CA ASN A 149 26.20 -43.65 13.15
C ASN A 149 25.15 -44.46 12.39
N GLN A 150 25.54 -45.64 11.92
CA GLN A 150 24.60 -46.64 11.39
C GLN A 150 23.90 -47.35 12.55
N TRP A 151 22.67 -46.94 12.83
CA TRP A 151 21.74 -47.71 13.67
C TRP A 151 21.07 -48.78 12.80
N SER A 152 21.34 -50.05 13.10
CA SER A 152 20.65 -51.21 12.50
C SER A 152 19.45 -51.64 13.37
N PRO A 153 18.22 -51.76 12.84
CA PRO A 153 17.15 -52.42 13.58
C PRO A 153 17.39 -53.94 13.61
N ALA A 154 17.42 -54.53 14.80
CA ALA A 154 17.44 -55.98 14.97
C ALA A 154 16.12 -56.57 14.46
N THR A 155 16.17 -57.24 13.32
CA THR A 155 15.08 -58.07 12.80
C THR A 155 14.94 -59.30 13.69
N SER A 156 13.94 -59.29 14.56
CA SER A 156 13.53 -60.44 15.37
C SER A 156 12.61 -61.34 14.53
N GLY A 157 13.23 -62.27 13.78
CA GLY A 157 12.53 -63.33 13.08
C GLY A 157 12.20 -64.49 14.03
N PHE A 158 10.94 -64.56 14.46
CA PHE A 158 10.35 -65.71 15.15
C PHE A 158 9.88 -66.78 14.16
N GLY A 159 10.07 -68.05 14.51
CA GLY A 159 9.44 -69.24 13.89
C GLY A 159 10.46 -70.15 13.21
N GLY A 160 10.56 -71.44 13.49
CA GLY A 160 9.70 -72.35 14.23
C GLY A 160 9.82 -73.74 13.58
N VAL A 161 10.11 -74.75 14.40
CA VAL A 161 9.79 -76.20 14.28
C VAL A 161 9.89 -76.90 12.92
N SER A 162 10.77 -77.92 12.84
CA SER A 162 10.48 -79.34 12.58
C SER A 162 11.77 -80.13 12.58
#